data_AF-A0A6J5UCR3-F1
#
_entry.id   AF-A0A6J5UCR3-F1
#
_cell.length_a   1.000
_cell.length_b   1.000
_cell.length_c   1.000
_cell.angle_alpha   90.00
_cell.angle_beta   90.00
_cell.angle_gamma   90.00
#
_symmetry.space_group_name_H-M   'P 1'
#
loop_
_entity.id
_entity.type
_entity.pdbx_description
1 polymer ?
#
loop_
_entity_poly.entity_id
_entity_poly.type
_entity_poly.pdbx_seq_one_letter_code
_entity_poly.pdbx_strand_id
1 'polypeptide(L)' 'MLLQVGRPVIYGLAANGERGVRRVIEMVKDEFELTMALCGCPGVMDIPRSHVRTECDKLHSML' A
#
# COMPACT_ATOMS: atom_id res chain seq x y z
N MET A 1 -10.35 -6.69 5.82
CA MET A 1 -9.40 -7.82 5.75
C MET A 1 -8.01 -7.22 5.60
N LEU A 2 -7.24 -7.23 6.68
CA LEU A 2 -6.04 -6.42 6.89
C LEU A 2 -4.92 -6.78 5.88
N LEU A 3 -4.23 -5.75 5.39
CA LEU A 3 -3.04 -5.84 4.53
C LEU A 3 -1.98 -6.74 5.22
N GLN A 4 -1.80 -7.99 4.77
CA GLN A 4 -0.82 -8.90 5.38
C GLN A 4 0.57 -8.66 4.79
N VAL A 5 1.42 -7.97 5.57
CA VAL A 5 2.83 -7.69 5.23
C VAL A 5 3.77 -8.85 5.63
N GLY A 6 3.28 -10.09 5.62
CA GLY A 6 3.98 -11.24 6.24
C GLY A 6 5.33 -11.58 5.59
N ARG A 7 5.37 -11.74 4.25
CA ARG A 7 6.62 -12.08 3.54
C ARG A 7 7.68 -10.98 3.66
N PRO A 8 7.37 -9.69 3.43
CA PRO A 8 8.35 -8.63 3.58
C PRO A 8 8.95 -8.56 4.99
N VAL A 9 8.14 -8.79 6.04
CA VAL A 9 8.62 -8.82 7.43
C VAL A 9 9.61 -9.96 7.66
N ILE A 10 9.32 -11.18 7.17
CA ILE A 10 10.23 -12.32 7.31
C ILE A 10 11.56 -12.07 6.58
N TYR A 11 11.51 -11.47 5.39
CA TYR A 11 12.71 -11.13 4.63
C TYR A 11 13.53 -10.01 5.31
N GLY A 12 12.86 -8.99 5.85
CA GLY A 12 13.52 -7.95 6.64
C GLY A 12 14.19 -8.52 7.89
N LEU A 13 13.51 -9.44 8.59
CA LEU A 13 14.06 -10.15 9.74
C LEU A 13 15.29 -10.97 9.37
N ALA A 14 15.24 -11.71 8.27
CA ALA A 14 16.38 -12.50 7.80
C ALA A 14 17.55 -11.63 7.34
N ALA A 15 17.28 -10.46 6.76
CA ALA A 15 18.31 -9.58 6.21
C ALA A 15 19.06 -8.76 7.29
N ASN A 16 18.35 -8.22 8.29
CA ASN A 16 18.97 -7.35 9.30
C ASN A 16 18.23 -7.38 10.66
N GLY A 17 17.63 -8.52 11.01
CA GLY A 17 16.89 -8.68 12.27
C GLY A 17 15.76 -7.66 12.44
N GLU A 18 15.55 -7.20 13.67
CA GLU A 18 14.53 -6.20 14.01
C GLU A 18 14.67 -4.92 13.18
N ARG A 19 15.91 -4.46 12.94
CA ARG A 19 16.17 -3.25 12.14
C ARG A 19 15.69 -3.40 10.70
N GLY A 20 15.82 -4.60 10.12
CA GLY A 20 15.31 -4.90 8.79
C GLY A 20 13.79 -4.90 8.74
N VAL A 21 13.12 -5.49 9.74
CA VAL A 21 11.66 -5.44 9.86
C VAL A 21 11.17 -4.00 9.98
N ARG A 22 11.79 -3.21 10.86
CA ARG A 22 11.45 -1.80 11.04
C ARG A 22 11.58 -1.03 9.73
N ARG A 23 12.68 -1.25 9.01
CA ARG A 23 12.92 -0.59 7.71
C ARG A 23 11.86 -0.95 6.68
N VAL A 24 11.42 -2.22 6.63
CA VAL A 24 10.35 -2.66 5.73
C VAL A 24 9.05 -1.92 6.02
N ILE A 25 8.68 -1.80 7.29
CA ILE A 25 7.46 -1.09 7.70
C ILE A 25 7.56 0.40 7.38
N GLU A 26 8.70 1.03 7.65
CA GLU A 26 8.95 2.44 7.31
C GLU A 26 8.83 2.67 5.80
N MET A 27 9.43 1.83 4.95
CA MET A 27 9.32 1.96 3.50
C MET A 27 7.86 1.87 3.01
N VAL A 28 7.09 0.91 3.51
CA VAL A 28 5.67 0.77 3.15
C VAL A 28 4.87 2.01 3.57
N LYS A 29 5.17 2.57 4.74
CA LYS A 29 4.52 3.80 5.21
C LYS A 29 4.88 4.99 4.32
N ASP A 30 6.16 5.19 4.05
CA ASP A 30 6.66 6.34 3.28
C ASP A 30 6.12 6.33 1.83
N GLU A 31 6.10 5.16 1.18
CA GLU A 31 5.52 5.01 -0.16
C GLU A 31 4.01 5.23 -0.17
N PHE A 32 3.31 4.78 0.87
CA PHE A 32 1.87 4.99 0.99
C PHE A 32 1.54 6.48 1.19
N GLU A 33 2.28 7.18 2.04
CA GLU A 33 2.14 8.62 2.28
C GLU A 33 2.44 9.43 1.00
N LEU A 34 3.50 9.06 0.27
CA LEU A 34 3.82 9.65 -1.03
C LEU A 34 2.68 9.45 -2.04
N THR A 35 2.14 8.24 -2.11
CA THR A 35 1.02 7.93 -3.02
C THR A 35 -0.22 8.75 -2.67
N MET A 36 -0.54 8.88 -1.38
CA MET A 36 -1.63 9.72 -0.89
C MET A 36 -1.46 11.19 -1.29
N ALA A 37 -0.25 11.73 -1.12
CA ALA A 37 0.07 13.10 -1.51
C ALA A 37 -0.12 13.30 -3.03
N LEU A 38 0.31 12.35 -3.85
CA LEU A 38 0.15 12.39 -5.31
C LEU A 38 -1.33 12.25 -5.74
N CYS A 39 -2.12 11.48 -5.00
CA CYS A 39 -3.55 11.32 -5.22
C CYS A 39 -4.39 12.50 -4.71
N GLY A 40 -3.78 13.45 -3.99
CA GLY A 40 -4.49 14.57 -3.36
C GLY A 40 -5.37 14.16 -2.18
N CYS A 41 -5.05 13.04 -1.53
CA CYS A 41 -5.80 12.49 -0.40
C CYS A 41 -5.03 12.76 0.91
N PRO A 42 -5.41 13.76 1.72
CA PRO A 42 -4.66 14.10 2.94
C PRO A 42 -4.85 13.08 4.07
N GLY A 43 -5.93 12.27 4.03
CA GLY A 43 -6.20 11.21 4.99
C GLY A 43 -6.64 9.91 4.33
N VAL A 44 -6.55 8.79 5.09
CA VAL A 44 -7.00 7.47 4.63
C VAL A 44 -8.51 7.45 4.36
N MET A 45 -9.28 8.28 5.08
CA MET A 45 -10.71 8.44 4.87
C MET A 45 -11.04 9.16 3.55
N ASP A 46 -10.07 9.87 2.98
CA ASP A 46 -10.20 10.65 1.76
C ASP A 46 -9.79 9.86 0.50
N ILE A 47 -9.69 8.53 0.60
CA ILE A 47 -9.37 7.63 -0.52
C ILE A 47 -10.68 7.00 -1.04
N PRO A 48 -11.44 7.67 -1.93
CA PRO A 48 -12.65 7.09 -2.49
C PRO A 48 -12.32 6.07 -3.58
N ARG A 49 -13.28 5.17 -3.87
CA ARG A 49 -13.13 4.12 -4.89
C ARG A 49 -12.85 4.67 -6.30
N SER A 50 -13.19 5.95 -6.56
CA SER A 50 -12.93 6.65 -7.83
C SER A 50 -11.44 6.84 -8.14
N HIS A 51 -10.56 6.83 -7.13
CA HIS A 51 -9.12 6.97 -7.32
C HIS A 51 -8.45 5.71 -7.89
N VAL A 52 -9.16 4.58 -7.93
CA VAL A 52 -8.65 3.31 -8.44
C VAL A 52 -9.52 2.86 -9.62
N ARG A 53 -8.88 2.45 -10.71
CA ARG A 53 -9.54 1.74 -11.82
C ARG A 53 -8.98 0.33 -11.89
N THR A 54 -9.85 -0.66 -11.80
CA THR A 54 -9.49 -2.08 -11.87
C THR A 54 -9.95 -2.69 -13.19
N GLU A 55 -9.36 -3.82 -13.59
CA GLU A 55 -9.80 -4.54 -14.80
C GLU A 55 -11.27 -4.99 -14.73
N CYS A 56 -11.77 -5.32 -13.53
CA CYS A 56 -13.19 -5.64 -13.33
C CYS A 56 -14.12 -4.46 -13.65
N ASP A 57 -13.67 -3.22 -13.44
CA ASP A 57 -14.46 -2.03 -13.79
C ASP A 57 -14.52 -1.82 -15.32
N LYS A 58 -13.46 -2.19 -16.04
CA LYS A 58 -13.40 -2.06 -17.51
C LYS A 58 -14.44 -2.94 -18.20
N LEU A 59 -14.63 -4.17 -17.72
CA LEU A 59 -15.60 -5.13 -18.28
C LEU A 59 -17.05 -4.62 -18.20
N HIS A 60 -17.42 -3.92 -17.11
CA HIS A 60 -18.76 -3.32 -16.98
C HIS A 60 -19.00 -2.11 -17.89
N SER A 61 -17.95 -1.42 -18.34
CA SER A 61 -18.08 -0.26 -19.25
C SER A 61 -18.13 -0.64 -20.74
N MET A 62 -17.85 -1.90 -21.06
CA MET A 62 -17.89 -2.45 -22.43
C MET A 62 -19.18 -3.23 -22.73
N LEU A 63 -20.05 -3.40 -21.74
CA LEU A 63 -21.42 -3.92 -21.86
C LEU A 63 -22.42 -2.76 -21.75
#